data_AF-A0A146BD31-F1
#
_entry.id   AF-A0A146BD31-F1
#
_cell.length_a   1.000
_cell.length_b   1.000
_cell.length_c   1.000
_cell.angle_alpha   90.00
_cell.angle_beta   90.00
_cell.angle_gamma   90.00
#
_symmetry.space_group_name_H-M   'P 1'
#
loop_
_entity.id
_entity.type
_entity.pdbx_description
1 polymer ?
#
loop_
_entity_poly.entity_id
_entity_poly.type
_entity_poly.pdbx_seq_one_letter_code
_entity_poly.pdbx_strand_id
1 'polypeptide(L)'
;MLVKWIWGGYAVDNATLTRFYTFHFLLPFIVLMMTMIHLLFLHQTGSNNPLGINSNLDKIPFHPFFTFKDLIGFILLIFLLIMLTLMNPYLLGDPDNFIPANPLVTPIHIQPEWYFLFAYAILRSIPNKLGGVIALILSILILIILPFTFNKKMQGIQFYPINQIMFWILISTIILLTWIGARPVEDPYVITGQILTFIYFLYFIILPIINYYWD
;
A
#
# COMPACT_ATOMS: atom_id res chain seq x y z
N MET A 1 17.23 10.21 20.28
CA MET A 1 16.79 11.62 20.35
C MET A 1 15.52 11.88 19.54
N LEU A 2 15.42 11.43 18.28
CA LEU A 2 14.23 11.62 17.43
C LEU A 2 12.93 11.07 18.02
N VAL A 3 12.92 9.83 18.53
CA VAL A 3 11.72 9.21 19.12
C VAL A 3 11.18 10.04 20.30
N LYS A 4 12.07 10.48 21.21
CA LYS A 4 11.71 11.37 22.33
C LYS A 4 11.16 12.71 21.85
N TRP A 5 11.74 13.26 20.78
CA TRP A 5 11.25 14.50 20.17
C TRP A 5 9.83 14.35 19.62
N ILE A 6 9.53 13.26 18.91
CA ILE A 6 8.18 12.95 18.41
C ILE A 6 7.20 12.80 19.57
N TRP A 7 7.52 11.95 20.56
CA TRP A 7 6.66 11.71 21.72
C TRP A 7 6.47 12.94 22.61
N GLY A 8 7.44 13.85 22.62
CA GLY A 8 7.45 14.99 23.55
C GLY A 8 7.80 14.59 24.98
N GLY A 9 8.44 13.43 25.16
CA GLY A 9 8.74 12.83 26.45
C GLY A 9 9.53 11.52 26.33
N TYR A 10 9.61 10.76 27.42
CA TYR A 10 10.30 9.46 27.46
C TYR A 10 9.40 8.28 27.07
N ALA A 11 8.09 8.47 27.08
CA ALA A 11 7.08 7.48 26.74
C ALA A 11 5.93 8.17 25.96
N VAL A 12 5.03 7.35 25.41
CA VAL A 12 3.79 7.84 24.79
C VAL A 12 2.84 8.30 25.90
N ASP A 13 2.41 9.55 25.83
CA ASP A 13 1.53 10.20 26.82
C ASP A 13 0.69 11.31 26.15
N ASN A 14 0.00 12.15 26.93
CA ASN A 14 -0.88 13.21 26.44
C ASN A 14 -0.18 14.20 25.47
N ALA A 15 1.11 14.46 25.67
CA ALA A 15 1.90 15.27 24.73
C ALA A 15 1.99 14.62 23.33
N THR A 16 2.01 13.29 23.26
CA THR A 16 1.97 12.55 21.99
C THR A 16 0.57 12.61 21.37
N LEU A 17 -0.48 12.37 22.17
CA LEU A 17 -1.87 12.36 21.71
C LEU A 17 -2.29 13.71 21.09
N THR A 18 -2.00 14.82 21.79
CA THR A 18 -2.33 16.17 21.32
C THR A 18 -1.65 16.50 19.99
N ARG A 19 -0.38 16.13 19.83
CA ARG A 19 0.37 16.32 18.57
C ARG A 19 -0.18 15.44 17.44
N PHE A 20 -0.47 14.18 17.74
CA PHE A 20 -1.00 13.25 16.74
C PHE A 20 -2.39 13.67 16.28
N TYR A 21 -3.22 14.23 17.16
CA TYR A 21 -4.47 14.88 16.77
C TYR A 21 -4.24 16.04 15.79
N THR A 22 -3.29 16.94 16.09
CA THR A 22 -2.95 18.05 15.18
C THR A 22 -2.42 17.55 13.83
N PHE A 23 -1.55 16.54 13.82
CA PHE A 23 -1.04 15.95 12.58
C PHE A 23 -2.16 15.26 11.79
N HIS A 24 -3.02 14.49 12.46
CA HIS A 24 -4.15 13.83 11.83
C HIS A 24 -5.13 14.82 11.20
N PHE A 25 -5.35 15.98 11.83
CA PHE A 25 -6.16 17.05 11.26
C PHE A 25 -5.47 17.72 10.05
N LEU A 26 -4.16 17.96 10.12
CA LEU A 26 -3.41 18.69 9.09
C LEU A 26 -3.13 17.85 7.84
N LEU A 27 -2.73 16.59 8.00
CA LEU A 27 -2.28 15.73 6.90
C LEU A 27 -3.31 15.55 5.77
N PRO A 28 -4.63 15.41 6.02
CA PRO A 28 -5.64 15.37 4.97
C PRO A 28 -5.62 16.59 4.03
N PHE A 29 -5.35 17.79 4.54
CA PHE A 29 -5.25 19.00 3.71
C PHE A 29 -3.97 19.00 2.86
N ILE A 30 -2.87 18.47 3.40
CA ILE A 30 -1.63 18.26 2.64
C ILE A 30 -1.88 17.24 1.52
N VAL A 31 -2.57 16.14 1.80
CA VAL A 31 -2.96 15.14 0.79
C VAL A 31 -3.83 15.79 -0.29
N LEU A 32 -4.83 16.61 0.08
CA LEU A 32 -5.65 17.35 -0.88
C LEU A 32 -4.82 18.27 -1.79
N MET A 33 -3.82 18.97 -1.25
CA MET A 33 -2.92 19.77 -2.08
C MET A 33 -2.10 18.88 -3.03
N MET A 34 -1.59 17.75 -2.54
CA MET A 34 -0.84 16.79 -3.35
C MET A 34 -1.70 16.15 -4.45
N THR A 35 -3.00 15.91 -4.22
CA THR A 35 -3.91 15.41 -5.27
C THR A 35 -4.13 16.44 -6.38
N MET A 36 -4.21 17.74 -6.05
CA MET A 36 -4.29 18.80 -7.07
C MET A 36 -3.01 18.87 -7.92
N ILE A 37 -1.84 18.76 -7.29
CA ILE A 37 -0.55 18.70 -8.01
C ILE A 37 -0.49 17.46 -8.90
N HIS A 38 -0.94 16.30 -8.39
CA HIS A 38 -1.02 15.07 -9.16
C HIS A 38 -1.91 15.22 -10.40
N LEU A 39 -3.11 15.80 -10.26
CA LEU A 39 -4.04 16.04 -11.37
C LEU A 39 -3.47 17.04 -12.39
N LEU A 40 -2.76 18.07 -11.93
CA LEU A 40 -2.12 19.05 -12.80
C LEU A 40 -1.08 18.39 -13.71
N PHE A 41 -0.19 17.54 -13.15
CA PHE A 41 0.77 16.80 -13.97
C PHE A 41 0.10 15.77 -14.88
N LEU A 42 -0.94 15.08 -14.40
CA LEU A 42 -1.72 14.17 -15.23
C LEU A 42 -2.35 14.89 -16.43
N HIS A 43 -2.88 16.09 -16.24
CA HIS A 43 -3.51 16.87 -17.31
C HIS A 43 -2.51 17.40 -18.35
N GLN A 44 -1.23 17.56 -17.99
CA GLN A 44 -0.20 17.94 -18.96
C GLN A 44 0.07 16.82 -19.98
N THR A 45 0.04 15.55 -19.56
CA THR A 45 0.29 14.40 -20.46
C THR A 45 -0.99 13.76 -21.00
N GLY A 46 -2.11 13.94 -20.28
CA GLY A 46 -3.32 13.16 -20.48
C GLY A 46 -3.24 11.77 -19.86
N SER A 47 -4.40 11.10 -19.75
CA SER A 47 -4.51 9.74 -19.23
C SER A 47 -3.88 8.70 -20.16
N ASN A 48 -3.25 7.68 -19.59
CA ASN A 48 -2.85 6.49 -20.33
C ASN A 48 -4.06 5.60 -20.66
N ASN A 49 -3.90 4.62 -21.55
CA ASN A 49 -4.93 3.66 -21.94
C ASN A 49 -4.42 2.20 -21.90
N PRO A 50 -5.31 1.20 -21.94
CA PRO A 50 -4.93 -0.21 -21.85
C PRO A 50 -4.02 -0.72 -22.97
N LEU A 51 -3.84 -0.01 -24.09
CA LEU A 51 -2.88 -0.42 -25.13
C LEU A 51 -1.51 0.24 -24.95
N GLY A 52 -1.40 1.27 -24.11
CA GLY A 52 -0.14 2.01 -23.89
C GLY A 52 0.36 2.75 -25.13
N ILE A 53 -0.54 3.08 -26.06
CA ILE A 53 -0.24 3.83 -27.29
C ILE A 53 -0.84 5.24 -27.23
N ASN A 54 -0.42 6.15 -28.10
CA ASN A 54 -1.00 7.49 -28.13
C ASN A 54 -2.49 7.45 -28.55
N SER A 55 -3.39 7.91 -27.67
CA SER A 55 -4.83 7.94 -27.90
C SER A 55 -5.34 9.23 -28.54
N ASN A 56 -4.47 10.18 -28.94
CA ASN A 56 -4.89 11.50 -29.45
C ASN A 56 -5.87 11.45 -30.63
N LEU A 57 -5.79 10.41 -31.47
CA LEU A 57 -6.67 10.24 -32.63
C LEU A 57 -8.08 9.73 -32.27
N ASP A 58 -8.25 9.20 -31.05
CA ASP A 58 -9.48 8.55 -30.59
C ASP A 58 -9.90 9.05 -29.19
N LYS A 59 -9.75 10.37 -28.98
CA LYS A 59 -10.19 11.01 -27.74
C LYS A 59 -11.68 11.32 -27.79
N ILE A 60 -12.36 10.98 -26.71
CA ILE A 60 -13.73 11.42 -26.42
C ILE A 60 -13.72 12.46 -25.29
N PRO A 61 -14.70 13.38 -25.23
CA PRO A 61 -14.79 14.31 -24.13
C PRO A 61 -15.05 13.57 -22.81
N PHE A 62 -14.54 14.11 -21.69
CA PHE A 62 -14.71 13.49 -20.38
C PHE A 62 -16.19 13.40 -19.98
N HIS A 63 -16.92 14.49 -20.19
CA HIS A 63 -18.38 14.52 -20.06
C HIS A 63 -19.02 14.31 -21.44
N PRO A 64 -20.05 13.46 -21.58
CA PRO A 64 -20.74 12.71 -20.52
C PRO A 64 -20.12 11.36 -20.18
N PHE A 65 -19.21 10.85 -21.02
CA PHE A 65 -18.80 9.44 -21.02
C PHE A 65 -18.17 8.97 -19.71
N PHE A 66 -17.06 9.58 -19.30
CA PHE A 66 -16.37 9.21 -18.06
C PHE A 66 -17.11 9.73 -16.83
N THR A 67 -17.83 10.86 -16.92
CA THR A 67 -18.67 11.33 -15.80
C THR A 67 -19.73 10.31 -15.39
N PHE A 68 -20.49 9.75 -16.34
CA PHE A 68 -21.49 8.72 -16.00
C PHE A 68 -20.84 7.39 -15.60
N LYS A 69 -19.74 6.99 -16.25
CA LYS A 69 -19.00 5.79 -15.86
C LYS A 69 -18.52 5.88 -14.41
N ASP A 70 -17.93 7.00 -14.03
CA ASP A 70 -17.40 7.24 -12.69
C ASP A 70 -18.56 7.31 -11.67
N LEU A 71 -19.68 7.95 -12.01
CA LEU A 71 -20.87 8.00 -11.15
C LEU A 71 -21.38 6.60 -10.79
N ILE A 72 -21.43 5.68 -11.76
CA ILE A 72 -21.81 4.28 -11.50
C ILE A 72 -20.82 3.62 -10.54
N GLY A 73 -19.52 3.84 -10.74
CA GLY A 73 -18.47 3.35 -9.83
C GLY A 73 -18.62 3.89 -8.41
N PHE A 74 -18.91 5.20 -8.26
CA PHE A 74 -19.17 5.83 -6.97
C PHE A 74 -20.41 5.26 -6.28
N ILE A 75 -21.51 5.05 -7.01
CA ILE A 75 -22.73 4.44 -6.45
C ILE A 75 -22.42 3.05 -5.91
N LEU A 76 -21.68 2.22 -6.65
CA LEU A 76 -21.29 0.88 -6.19
C LEU A 76 -20.38 0.93 -4.96
N LEU A 77 -19.37 1.81 -4.95
CA LEU A 77 -18.46 1.97 -3.82
C LEU A 77 -19.20 2.42 -2.55
N ILE A 78 -20.07 3.42 -2.67
CA ILE A 78 -20.88 3.94 -1.55
C ILE A 78 -21.85 2.87 -1.06
N PHE A 79 -22.48 2.11 -1.97
CA PHE A 79 -23.34 0.99 -1.59
C PHE A 79 -22.58 -0.05 -0.76
N LEU A 80 -21.40 -0.48 -1.19
CA LEU A 80 -20.58 -1.43 -0.43
C LEU A 80 -20.14 -0.86 0.93
N LEU A 81 -19.76 0.42 0.98
CA LEU A 81 -19.38 1.08 2.23
C LEU A 81 -20.57 1.15 3.21
N ILE A 82 -21.76 1.54 2.73
CA ILE A 82 -22.97 1.58 3.55
C ILE A 82 -23.34 0.17 4.06
N MET A 83 -23.23 -0.84 3.20
CA MET A 83 -23.49 -2.22 3.61
C MET A 83 -22.52 -2.69 4.69
N LEU A 84 -21.23 -2.37 4.55
CA LEU A 84 -20.23 -2.67 5.58
C LEU A 84 -20.55 -1.96 6.90
N THR A 85 -20.82 -0.65 6.87
CA THR A 85 -21.02 0.15 8.08
C THR A 85 -22.34 -0.16 8.79
N LEU A 86 -23.41 -0.49 8.05
CA LEU A 86 -24.71 -0.80 8.64
C LEU A 86 -24.84 -2.26 9.07
N MET A 87 -24.29 -3.21 8.31
CA MET A 87 -24.43 -4.64 8.64
C MET A 87 -23.35 -5.15 9.60
N ASN A 88 -22.10 -4.73 9.45
CA ASN A 88 -21.00 -5.19 10.29
C ASN A 88 -19.90 -4.12 10.43
N PRO A 89 -20.15 -3.04 11.19
CA PRO A 89 -19.24 -1.89 11.30
C PRO A 89 -17.87 -2.26 11.88
N TYR A 90 -17.78 -3.37 12.64
CA TYR A 90 -16.55 -3.80 13.30
C TYR A 90 -15.83 -4.93 12.58
N LEU A 91 -16.28 -5.34 11.38
CA LEU A 91 -15.66 -6.43 10.61
C LEU A 91 -14.16 -6.24 10.36
N LEU A 92 -13.72 -4.98 10.17
CA LEU A 92 -12.33 -4.63 9.87
C LEU A 92 -11.58 -4.02 11.08
N GLY A 93 -12.23 -3.96 12.24
CA GLY A 93 -11.69 -3.39 13.47
C GLY A 93 -11.09 -4.46 14.39
N ASP A 94 -10.21 -4.03 15.29
CA ASP A 94 -9.65 -4.89 16.33
C ASP A 94 -10.46 -4.75 17.64
N PRO A 95 -10.99 -5.83 18.24
CA PRO A 95 -11.74 -5.76 19.48
C PRO A 95 -10.94 -5.19 20.66
N ASP A 96 -9.61 -5.29 20.66
CA ASP A 96 -8.76 -4.77 21.74
C ASP A 96 -8.82 -3.23 21.83
N ASN A 97 -9.18 -2.54 20.73
CA ASN A 97 -9.34 -1.09 20.71
C ASN A 97 -10.61 -0.58 21.43
N PHE A 98 -11.49 -1.48 21.90
CA PHE A 98 -12.57 -1.11 22.82
C PHE A 98 -12.14 -1.06 24.29
N ILE A 99 -10.92 -1.52 24.59
CA ILE A 99 -10.34 -1.48 25.92
C ILE A 99 -9.53 -0.17 26.06
N PRO A 100 -9.76 0.65 27.10
CA PRO A 100 -8.95 1.84 27.34
C PRO A 100 -7.47 1.49 27.46
N ALA A 101 -6.61 2.33 26.86
CA ALA A 101 -5.17 2.09 26.83
C ALA A 101 -4.57 1.95 28.25
N ASN A 102 -3.83 0.86 28.48
CA ASN A 102 -3.11 0.62 29.72
C ASN A 102 -1.60 0.47 29.43
N PRO A 103 -0.74 1.42 29.82
CA PRO A 103 0.70 1.36 29.56
C PRO A 103 1.41 0.15 30.18
N LEU A 104 0.80 -0.53 31.15
CA LEU A 104 1.37 -1.67 31.85
C LEU A 104 0.95 -3.03 31.25
N VAL A 105 0.01 -3.04 30.30
CA VAL A 105 -0.54 -4.27 29.73
C VAL A 105 -0.56 -4.18 28.21
N THR A 106 0.23 -5.02 27.55
CA THR A 106 0.16 -5.23 26.11
C THR A 106 -0.77 -6.40 25.80
N PRO A 107 -1.72 -6.27 24.85
CA PRO A 107 -2.53 -7.41 24.43
C PRO A 107 -1.69 -8.55 23.85
N ILE A 108 -2.20 -9.78 23.98
CA ILE A 108 -1.47 -11.02 23.61
C ILE A 108 -1.25 -11.10 22.09
N HIS A 109 -2.24 -10.66 21.30
CA HIS A 109 -2.21 -10.74 19.83
C HIS A 109 -2.21 -9.36 19.18
N ILE A 110 -1.27 -8.49 19.58
CA ILE A 110 -1.16 -7.14 18.98
C ILE A 110 -0.74 -7.21 17.51
N GLN A 111 -1.53 -6.57 16.66
CA GLN A 111 -1.29 -6.42 15.23
C GLN A 111 -1.76 -5.03 14.76
N PRO A 112 -1.21 -4.50 13.66
CA PRO A 112 -1.70 -3.26 13.08
C PRO A 112 -3.00 -3.50 12.29
N GLU A 113 -3.60 -2.42 11.81
CA GLU A 113 -4.75 -2.47 10.92
C GLU A 113 -4.43 -3.24 9.62
N TRP A 114 -5.48 -3.81 9.01
CA TRP A 114 -5.33 -4.77 7.90
C TRP A 114 -4.52 -4.24 6.71
N TYR A 115 -4.60 -2.94 6.41
CA TYR A 115 -3.87 -2.29 5.32
C TYR A 115 -2.37 -2.10 5.60
N PHE A 116 -1.91 -2.30 6.83
CA PHE A 116 -0.49 -2.30 7.19
C PHE A 116 0.11 -3.70 7.34
N LEU A 117 -0.71 -4.77 7.33
CA LEU A 117 -0.26 -6.13 7.65
C LEU A 117 0.83 -6.64 6.71
N PHE A 118 0.78 -6.34 5.40
CA PHE A 118 1.81 -6.82 4.47
C PHE A 118 3.21 -6.27 4.82
N ALA A 119 3.29 -4.99 5.17
CA ALA A 119 4.53 -4.31 5.52
C ALA A 119 5.02 -4.76 6.91
N TYR A 120 4.08 -4.96 7.83
CA TYR A 120 4.36 -5.55 9.15
C TYR A 120 4.87 -6.99 9.06
N ALA A 121 4.36 -7.80 8.14
CA ALA A 121 4.89 -9.14 7.88
C ALA A 121 6.35 -9.08 7.41
N ILE A 122 6.69 -8.16 6.49
CA ILE A 122 8.06 -7.92 6.02
C ILE A 122 8.99 -7.51 7.17
N LEU A 123 8.55 -6.58 8.02
CA LEU A 123 9.29 -6.13 9.21
C LEU A 123 9.66 -7.30 10.13
N ARG A 124 8.69 -8.18 10.44
CA ARG A 124 8.89 -9.32 11.35
C ARG A 124 9.66 -10.48 10.74
N SER A 125 9.70 -10.57 9.41
CA SER A 125 10.36 -11.68 8.72
C SER A 125 11.89 -11.62 8.85
N ILE A 126 12.45 -10.43 9.09
CA ILE A 126 13.89 -10.24 9.24
C ILE A 126 14.23 -10.20 10.74
N PRO A 127 14.99 -11.19 11.28
CA PRO A 127 15.34 -11.27 12.70
C PRO A 127 16.48 -10.29 13.08
N ASN A 128 16.37 -9.04 12.64
CA ASN A 128 17.26 -7.94 12.97
C ASN A 128 16.45 -6.65 13.08
N LYS A 129 16.56 -5.95 14.23
CA LYS A 129 15.78 -4.73 14.49
C LYS A 129 15.98 -3.65 13.41
N LEU A 130 17.22 -3.38 13.02
CA LEU A 130 17.53 -2.37 12.00
C LEU A 130 17.15 -2.89 10.60
N GLY A 131 17.50 -4.12 10.28
CA GLY A 131 17.22 -4.75 8.99
C GLY A 131 15.73 -4.81 8.68
N GLY A 132 14.90 -5.18 9.66
CA GLY A 132 13.45 -5.18 9.51
C GLY A 132 12.88 -3.78 9.27
N VAL A 133 13.35 -2.76 10.00
CA VAL A 133 12.91 -1.36 9.79
C VAL A 133 13.32 -0.85 8.42
N ILE A 134 14.54 -1.17 7.96
CA ILE A 134 15.00 -0.83 6.61
C ILE A 134 14.10 -1.51 5.57
N ALA A 135 13.81 -2.80 5.74
CA ALA A 135 12.95 -3.54 4.80
C ALA A 135 11.52 -3.00 4.76
N LEU A 136 10.94 -2.63 5.90
CA LEU A 136 9.64 -1.98 5.98
C LEU A 136 9.60 -0.67 5.16
N ILE A 137 10.62 0.18 5.31
CA ILE A 137 10.70 1.43 4.56
C ILE A 137 10.90 1.14 3.06
N LEU A 138 11.79 0.21 2.73
CA LEU A 138 12.07 -0.20 1.36
C LEU A 138 10.86 -0.84 0.68
N SER A 139 9.98 -1.55 1.39
CA SER A 139 8.76 -2.13 0.78
C SER A 139 7.78 -1.07 0.27
N ILE A 140 7.97 0.19 0.59
CA ILE A 140 7.19 1.30 0.03
C ILE A 140 8.05 2.11 -0.95
N LEU A 141 9.27 2.45 -0.55
CA LEU A 141 10.16 3.28 -1.38
C LEU A 141 10.61 2.59 -2.67
N ILE A 142 10.56 1.25 -2.75
CA ILE A 142 10.95 0.50 -3.95
C ILE A 142 10.09 0.88 -5.18
N LEU A 143 8.87 1.39 -4.98
CA LEU A 143 8.02 1.88 -6.06
C LEU A 143 8.62 3.09 -6.80
N ILE A 144 9.43 3.91 -6.12
CA ILE A 144 10.08 5.09 -6.71
C ILE A 144 11.12 4.68 -7.76
N ILE A 145 11.67 3.47 -7.66
CA ILE A 145 12.69 2.97 -8.59
C ILE A 145 12.06 2.54 -9.93
N LEU A 146 10.76 2.20 -9.95
CA LEU A 146 10.09 1.63 -11.12
C LEU A 146 10.27 2.44 -12.42
N PRO A 147 10.08 3.78 -12.44
CA PRO A 147 10.28 4.57 -13.65
C PRO A 147 11.74 4.55 -14.16
N PHE A 148 12.72 4.41 -13.27
CA PHE A 148 14.14 4.40 -13.63
C PHE A 148 14.61 3.03 -14.15
N THR A 149 13.86 1.97 -13.83
CA THR A 149 14.11 0.60 -14.32
C THR A 149 13.26 0.22 -15.53
N PHE A 150 12.54 1.19 -16.11
CA PHE A 150 11.69 0.96 -17.26
C PHE A 150 12.55 0.82 -18.53
N ASN A 151 12.74 -0.42 -18.98
CA ASN A 151 13.49 -0.76 -20.20
C ASN A 151 12.61 -1.30 -21.33
N LYS A 152 11.28 -1.30 -21.17
CA LYS A 152 10.35 -1.91 -22.14
C LYS A 152 10.13 -1.03 -23.37
N LYS A 153 10.08 -1.64 -24.55
CA LYS A 153 9.67 -0.98 -25.81
C LYS A 153 8.19 -0.62 -25.83
N MET A 154 7.31 -1.42 -25.20
CA MET A 154 5.89 -1.08 -25.04
C MET A 154 5.56 -0.69 -23.60
N GLN A 155 4.73 0.35 -23.44
CA GLN A 155 4.43 0.92 -22.13
C GLN A 155 3.73 -0.07 -21.18
N GLY A 156 2.69 -0.74 -21.67
CA GLY A 156 1.90 -1.68 -20.88
C GLY A 156 2.49 -3.09 -20.77
N ILE A 157 1.83 -3.97 -20.01
CA ILE A 157 2.23 -5.39 -19.85
C ILE A 157 1.36 -6.34 -20.69
N GLN A 158 0.36 -5.84 -21.41
CA GLN A 158 -0.62 -6.64 -22.17
C GLN A 158 0.05 -7.51 -23.22
N PHE A 159 1.20 -7.07 -23.74
CA PHE A 159 2.01 -7.77 -24.74
C PHE A 159 3.29 -8.40 -24.16
N TYR A 160 3.42 -8.47 -22.84
CA TYR A 160 4.50 -9.14 -22.12
C TYR A 160 3.93 -10.26 -21.24
N PRO A 161 3.68 -11.47 -21.79
CA PRO A 161 3.03 -12.57 -21.06
C PRO A 161 3.77 -12.97 -19.77
N ILE A 162 5.10 -13.02 -19.82
CA ILE A 162 5.93 -13.35 -18.64
C ILE A 162 5.74 -12.28 -17.55
N ASN A 163 5.67 -11.00 -17.93
CA ASN A 163 5.42 -9.91 -16.99
C ASN A 163 4.02 -9.95 -16.39
N GLN A 164 3.01 -10.42 -17.12
CA GLN A 164 1.66 -10.60 -16.56
C GLN A 164 1.68 -11.67 -15.47
N ILE A 165 2.36 -12.79 -15.71
CA ILE A 165 2.55 -13.84 -14.69
C ILE A 165 3.27 -13.27 -13.48
N MET A 166 4.39 -12.56 -13.68
CA MET A 166 5.14 -11.92 -12.60
C MET A 166 4.31 -10.91 -11.82
N PHE A 167 3.48 -10.10 -12.49
CA PHE A 167 2.56 -9.16 -11.85
C PHE A 167 1.55 -9.88 -10.96
N TRP A 168 0.95 -10.97 -11.43
CA TRP A 168 0.04 -11.78 -10.62
C TRP A 168 0.75 -12.48 -9.45
N ILE A 169 2.00 -12.91 -9.63
CA ILE A 169 2.84 -13.39 -8.52
C ILE A 169 3.00 -12.28 -7.48
N LEU A 170 3.33 -11.04 -7.87
CA LEU A 170 3.42 -9.91 -6.93
C LEU A 170 2.10 -9.69 -6.17
N ILE A 171 0.96 -9.63 -6.87
CA ILE A 171 -0.35 -9.44 -6.22
C ILE A 171 -0.63 -10.56 -5.23
N SER A 172 -0.38 -11.82 -5.61
CA SER A 172 -0.55 -12.96 -4.71
C SER A 172 0.37 -12.87 -3.49
N THR A 173 1.61 -12.42 -3.65
CA THR A 173 2.56 -12.27 -2.53
C THR A 173 2.13 -11.20 -1.55
N ILE A 174 1.59 -10.07 -2.01
CA ILE A 174 1.07 -9.01 -1.14
C ILE A 174 -0.13 -9.53 -0.34
N ILE A 175 -1.05 -10.25 -0.97
CA ILE A 175 -2.21 -10.87 -0.29
C ILE A 175 -1.75 -11.88 0.77
N LEU A 176 -0.78 -12.74 0.42
CA LEU A 176 -0.23 -13.72 1.35
C LEU A 176 0.55 -13.06 2.50
N LEU A 177 1.29 -11.98 2.24
CA LEU A 177 1.96 -11.19 3.29
C LEU A 177 0.94 -10.53 4.23
N THR A 178 -0.17 -10.01 3.71
CA THR A 178 -1.28 -9.51 4.53
C THR A 178 -1.84 -10.61 5.44
N TRP A 179 -2.04 -11.81 4.90
CA TRP A 179 -2.48 -12.96 5.69
C TRP A 179 -1.47 -13.36 6.76
N ILE A 180 -0.17 -13.45 6.42
CA ILE A 180 0.91 -13.77 7.37
C ILE A 180 1.05 -12.67 8.45
N GLY A 181 0.80 -11.41 8.11
CA GLY A 181 0.81 -10.30 9.06
C GLY A 181 -0.17 -10.51 10.21
N ALA A 182 -1.31 -11.16 9.96
CA ALA A 182 -2.33 -11.48 10.96
C ALA A 182 -2.09 -12.81 11.71
N ARG A 183 -1.02 -13.55 11.39
CA ARG A 183 -0.69 -14.82 12.03
C ARG A 183 0.34 -14.64 13.15
N PRO A 184 0.35 -15.53 14.16
CA PRO A 184 1.35 -15.52 15.22
C PRO A 184 2.75 -15.80 14.67
N VAL A 185 3.76 -15.36 15.41
CA VAL A 185 5.19 -15.56 15.05
C VAL A 185 5.63 -16.96 15.49
N GLU A 186 5.06 -17.97 14.86
CA GLU A 186 5.29 -19.39 15.13
C GLU A 186 5.50 -20.15 13.82
N ASP A 187 6.13 -21.33 13.88
CA ASP A 187 6.24 -22.20 12.71
C ASP A 187 4.85 -22.75 12.33
N PRO A 188 4.49 -22.81 11.03
CA PRO A 188 5.31 -22.55 9.85
C PRO A 188 5.28 -21.08 9.35
N TYR A 189 4.57 -20.18 10.03
CA TYR A 189 4.32 -18.81 9.55
C TYR A 189 5.59 -17.98 9.42
N VAL A 190 6.57 -18.17 10.32
CA VAL A 190 7.86 -17.47 10.25
C VAL A 190 8.58 -17.73 8.93
N ILE A 191 8.75 -19.01 8.57
CA ILE A 191 9.43 -19.41 7.33
C ILE A 191 8.66 -18.92 6.11
N THR A 192 7.32 -19.04 6.13
CA THR A 192 6.50 -18.54 5.00
C THR A 192 6.62 -17.02 4.81
N GLY A 193 6.64 -16.23 5.89
CA GLY A 193 6.84 -14.78 5.83
C GLY A 193 8.20 -14.40 5.24
N GLN A 194 9.26 -15.12 5.61
CA GLN A 194 10.61 -14.94 5.05
C GLN A 194 10.66 -15.22 3.55
N ILE A 195 10.08 -16.34 3.11
CA ILE A 195 10.01 -16.71 1.69
C ILE A 195 9.24 -15.65 0.90
N LEU A 196 8.06 -15.23 1.39
CA LEU A 196 7.25 -14.22 0.72
C LEU A 196 7.93 -12.86 0.66
N THR A 197 8.62 -12.46 1.73
CA THR A 197 9.41 -11.22 1.77
C THR A 197 10.53 -11.25 0.74
N PHE A 198 11.22 -12.38 0.61
CA PHE A 198 12.23 -12.57 -0.43
C PHE A 198 11.63 -12.46 -1.84
N ILE A 199 10.52 -13.17 -2.11
CA ILE A 199 9.84 -13.11 -3.42
C ILE A 199 9.39 -11.69 -3.74
N TYR A 200 8.86 -10.95 -2.76
CA TYR A 200 8.42 -9.56 -2.91
C TYR A 200 9.55 -8.65 -3.43
N PHE A 201 10.72 -8.67 -2.79
CA PHE A 201 11.85 -7.84 -3.25
C PHE A 201 12.48 -8.38 -4.54
N LEU A 202 12.51 -9.70 -4.72
CA LEU A 202 13.03 -10.34 -5.92
C LEU A 202 12.27 -9.91 -7.18
N TYR A 203 10.95 -9.71 -7.09
CA TYR A 203 10.13 -9.21 -8.20
C TYR A 203 10.72 -7.93 -8.81
N PHE A 204 11.07 -6.94 -7.99
CA PHE A 204 11.57 -5.64 -8.47
C PHE A 204 12.96 -5.72 -9.10
N ILE A 205 13.77 -6.68 -8.70
CA ILE A 205 15.11 -6.94 -9.28
C ILE A 205 14.98 -7.67 -10.62
N ILE A 206 14.10 -8.67 -10.69
CA ILE A 206 13.92 -9.50 -11.89
C ILE A 206 13.17 -8.75 -12.99
N LEU A 207 12.21 -7.88 -12.64
CA LEU A 207 11.36 -7.17 -13.60
C LEU A 207 12.15 -6.47 -14.74
N PRO A 208 13.16 -5.61 -14.49
CA PRO A 208 13.93 -4.99 -15.57
C PRO A 208 14.73 -5.98 -16.43
N ILE A 209 15.17 -7.10 -15.84
CA ILE A 209 15.92 -8.14 -16.55
C ILE A 209 15.00 -8.85 -17.55
N ILE A 210 13.80 -9.25 -17.12
CA ILE A 210 12.81 -9.89 -18.00
C ILE A 210 12.38 -8.94 -19.12
N ASN A 211 12.16 -7.66 -18.79
CA ASN A 211 11.83 -6.64 -19.79
C ASN A 211 12.88 -6.58 -20.89
N TYR A 212 14.15 -6.55 -20.51
CA TYR A 212 15.27 -6.48 -21.44
C TYR A 212 15.41 -7.74 -22.30
N TYR A 213 15.20 -8.94 -21.73
CA TYR A 213 15.28 -10.18 -22.51
C TYR A 213 14.12 -10.39 -23.49
N TRP A 214 12.95 -9.83 -23.19
CA TRP A 214 11.79 -9.93 -24.09
C TRP A 214 11.94 -9.05 -25.33
N ASP A 215 12.59 -7.89 -25.21
CA ASP A 215 12.72 -6.88 -26.27
C ASP A 215 13.95 -7.08 -27.17
#